data_AF-A0AAN0Y2Z2-F1
#
_entry.id   AF-A0AAN0Y2Z2-F1
#
_cell.length_a   1.000
_cell.length_b   1.000
_cell.length_c   1.000
_cell.angle_alpha   90.00
_cell.angle_beta   90.00
_cell.angle_gamma   90.00
#
_symmetry.space_group_name_H-M   'P 1'
#
loop_
_entity.id
_entity.type
_entity.pdbx_description
1 polymer ?
#
loop_
_entity_poly.entity_id
_entity_poly.type
_entity_poly.pdbx_seq_one_letter_code
_entity_poly.pdbx_strand_id
1 'polypeptide(L)'
;MFGIFKRKTKIQSIAQEVPSLLLSMFGDKSTYAPDEIDIALLQLGYDKQKDIHHHQYAYGMFSSESSYRQLGLIDELGDYRHFQREVGKMLLNTPEPIDMHIYFVISQEHHKAANTLH
;
A
#
# COMPACT_ATOMS: atom_id res chain seq x y z
N MET A 1 -16.37 -1.98 16.17
CA MET A 1 -16.04 -2.98 15.12
C MET A 1 -15.98 -2.42 13.70
N PHE A 2 -16.40 -1.18 13.41
CA PHE A 2 -16.37 -0.60 12.04
C PHE A 2 -15.00 -0.14 11.53
N GLY A 3 -14.00 0.09 12.39
CA GLY A 3 -12.69 0.62 11.98
C GLY A 3 -11.82 -0.37 11.21
N ILE A 4 -11.84 -1.65 11.57
CA ILE A 4 -10.98 -2.69 10.97
C ILE A 4 -11.41 -2.98 9.53
N PHE A 5 -12.72 -3.02 9.25
CA PHE A 5 -13.23 -3.25 7.90
C PHE A 5 -12.83 -2.11 6.94
N LYS A 6 -12.97 -0.85 7.38
CA LYS A 6 -12.54 0.31 6.57
C LYS A 6 -11.03 0.32 6.32
N ARG A 7 -10.22 -0.10 7.29
CA ARG A 7 -8.77 -0.24 7.14
C ARG A 7 -8.44 -1.33 6.11
N LYS A 8 -9.06 -2.51 6.22
CA LYS A 8 -8.85 -3.62 5.29
C LYS A 8 -9.19 -3.24 3.85
N THR A 9 -10.34 -2.60 3.62
CA THR A 9 -10.74 -2.19 2.26
C THR A 9 -9.79 -1.16 1.66
N LYS A 10 -9.29 -0.20 2.46
CA LYS A 10 -8.28 0.76 2.03
C LYS A 10 -6.97 0.08 1.65
N ILE A 11 -6.43 -0.76 2.54
CA ILE A 11 -5.19 -1.52 2.28
C ILE A 11 -5.31 -2.38 1.02
N GLN A 12 -6.47 -3.01 0.81
CA GLN A 12 -6.74 -3.80 -0.40
C GLN A 12 -6.76 -2.96 -1.67
N SER A 13 -7.50 -1.84 -1.69
CA SER A 13 -7.53 -0.93 -2.85
C SER A 13 -6.14 -0.36 -3.15
N ILE A 14 -5.39 0.07 -2.13
CA ILE A 14 -4.00 0.52 -2.26
C ILE A 14 -3.13 -0.58 -2.88
N ALA A 15 -3.19 -1.82 -2.37
CA ALA A 15 -2.41 -2.94 -2.88
C ALA A 15 -2.77 -3.36 -4.33
N GLN A 16 -3.98 -3.04 -4.79
CA GLN A 16 -4.45 -3.39 -6.12
C GLN A 16 -4.08 -2.34 -7.17
N GLU A 17 -4.15 -1.05 -6.82
CA GLU A 17 -4.03 0.06 -7.77
C GLU A 17 -2.64 0.70 -7.79
N VAL A 18 -2.04 0.90 -6.61
CA VAL A 18 -0.79 1.68 -6.48
C VAL A 18 0.45 0.94 -7.00
N PRO A 19 0.64 -0.38 -6.78
CA PRO A 19 1.88 -1.07 -7.17
C PRO A 19 2.12 -1.09 -8.68
N SER A 20 1.09 -1.21 -9.52
CA SER A 20 1.25 -1.17 -10.99
C SER A 20 1.74 0.19 -11.46
N LEU A 21 1.24 1.28 -10.89
CA LEU A 21 1.67 2.64 -11.18
C LEU A 21 3.10 2.90 -10.72
N LEU A 22 3.44 2.46 -9.50
CA LEU A 22 4.81 2.55 -8.98
C LEU A 22 5.80 1.79 -9.89
N LEU A 23 5.45 0.56 -10.26
CA LEU A 23 6.25 -0.26 -11.18
C LEU A 23 6.41 0.41 -12.55
N SER A 24 5.33 0.96 -13.10
CA SER A 24 5.34 1.62 -14.41
C SER A 24 6.11 2.93 -14.43
N MET A 25 6.10 3.71 -13.34
CA MET A 25 6.71 5.04 -13.29
C MET A 25 8.16 5.02 -12.81
N PHE A 26 8.48 4.16 -11.85
CA PHE A 26 9.75 4.17 -11.15
C PHE A 26 10.54 2.86 -11.30
N GLY A 27 9.95 1.83 -11.92
CA GLY A 27 10.58 0.53 -12.16
C GLY A 27 10.47 -0.43 -10.97
N ASP A 28 11.04 -1.63 -11.12
CA ASP A 28 11.01 -2.66 -10.09
C ASP A 28 11.94 -2.30 -8.92
N LYS A 29 11.35 -2.06 -7.75
CA LYS A 29 12.04 -1.69 -6.52
C LYS A 29 11.47 -2.46 -5.32
N SER A 30 12.33 -2.74 -4.35
CA SER A 30 11.94 -3.37 -3.08
C SER A 30 11.22 -2.41 -2.13
N THR A 31 11.43 -1.10 -2.26
CA THR A 31 10.73 -0.03 -1.53
C THR A 31 10.75 1.24 -2.36
N TYR A 32 9.81 2.15 -2.11
CA TYR A 32 9.67 3.43 -2.78
C TYR A 32 9.80 4.61 -1.81
N ALA A 33 10.28 5.74 -2.30
CA ALA A 33 10.34 6.96 -1.52
C ALA A 33 8.92 7.54 -1.29
N PRO A 34 8.68 8.27 -0.18
CA PRO A 34 7.39 8.90 0.07
C PRO A 34 6.91 9.78 -1.10
N ASP A 35 7.82 10.53 -1.73
CA ASP A 35 7.51 11.38 -2.88
C ASP A 35 7.05 10.56 -4.11
N GLU A 36 7.63 9.38 -4.33
CA GLU A 36 7.22 8.48 -5.42
C GLU A 36 5.80 7.92 -5.16
N ILE A 37 5.52 7.57 -3.90
CA ILE A 37 4.22 7.09 -3.45
C ILE A 37 3.17 8.19 -3.61
N ASP A 38 3.52 9.43 -3.30
CA ASP A 38 2.63 10.58 -3.46
C ASP A 38 2.23 10.83 -4.91
N ILE A 39 3.19 10.74 -5.82
CA ILE A 39 2.94 10.89 -7.26
C ILE A 39 1.98 9.79 -7.73
N ALA A 40 2.18 8.54 -7.31
CA ALA A 40 1.30 7.43 -7.66
C ALA A 40 -0.12 7.60 -7.11
N LEU A 41 -0.25 8.00 -5.84
CA LEU A 41 -1.55 8.27 -5.22
C LEU A 41 -2.28 9.43 -5.88
N LEU A 42 -1.56 10.50 -6.22
CA LEU A 42 -2.12 11.66 -6.91
C LEU A 42 -2.68 11.28 -8.28
N GLN A 43 -2.00 10.40 -9.03
CA GLN A 43 -2.51 9.93 -10.33
C GLN A 43 -3.81 9.12 -10.22
N LEU A 44 -4.01 8.42 -9.10
CA LEU A 44 -5.26 7.73 -8.80
C LEU A 44 -6.36 8.66 -8.24
N GLY A 45 -6.07 9.96 -8.10
CA GLY A 45 -6.99 10.95 -7.56
C GLY A 45 -7.08 10.97 -6.04
N TYR A 46 -6.16 10.30 -5.34
CA TYR A 46 -6.07 10.37 -3.87
C TYR A 46 -5.35 11.65 -3.47
N ASP A 47 -6.11 12.60 -2.91
CA ASP A 47 -5.59 13.86 -2.40
C ASP A 47 -5.30 13.76 -0.90
N LYS A 48 -4.06 14.10 -0.50
CA LYS A 48 -3.62 14.14 0.91
C LYS A 48 -4.53 14.96 1.80
N GLN A 49 -5.05 16.08 1.30
CA GLN A 49 -5.89 16.98 2.10
C GLN A 49 -7.28 16.38 2.37
N LYS A 50 -7.71 15.43 1.54
CA LYS A 50 -9.00 14.75 1.68
C LYS A 50 -8.90 13.45 2.47
N ASP A 51 -7.82 12.69 2.28
CA ASP A 51 -7.61 11.41 2.97
C ASP A 51 -6.12 11.16 3.28
N ILE A 52 -5.66 11.79 4.36
CA ILE A 52 -4.29 11.60 4.86
C ILE A 52 -4.03 10.14 5.27
N HIS A 53 -5.04 9.44 5.77
CA HIS A 53 -4.89 8.04 6.19
C HIS A 53 -4.58 7.11 5.02
N HIS A 54 -5.13 7.40 3.83
CA HIS A 54 -4.81 6.65 2.62
C HIS A 54 -3.31 6.72 2.29
N HIS A 55 -2.73 7.91 2.42
CA HIS A 55 -1.30 8.14 2.21
C HIS A 55 -0.47 7.46 3.30
N GLN A 56 -0.86 7.59 4.56
CA GLN A 56 -0.20 6.90 5.68
C GLN A 56 -0.13 5.39 5.46
N TYR A 57 -1.23 4.75 5.03
CA TYR A 57 -1.23 3.32 4.73
C TYR A 57 -0.31 2.98 3.56
N ALA A 58 -0.34 3.76 2.47
CA ALA A 58 0.52 3.52 1.32
C ALA A 58 2.01 3.67 1.66
N TYR A 59 2.39 4.68 2.44
CA TYR A 59 3.74 4.79 3.00
C TYR A 59 4.09 3.58 3.85
N GLY A 60 3.17 3.17 4.72
CA GLY A 60 3.31 1.95 5.52
C GLY A 60 3.62 0.71 4.70
N MET A 61 2.97 0.57 3.55
CA MET A 61 3.05 -0.62 2.71
C MET A 61 4.27 -0.61 1.80
N PHE A 62 4.61 0.54 1.21
CA PHE A 62 5.57 0.61 0.09
C PHE A 62 6.88 1.32 0.42
N SER A 63 6.95 2.04 1.55
CA SER A 63 8.18 2.74 1.94
C SER A 63 9.09 1.90 2.83
N SER A 64 10.36 2.32 2.93
CA SER A 64 11.31 1.69 3.84
C SER A 64 10.97 1.96 5.31
N GLU A 65 11.44 1.09 6.22
CA GLU A 65 11.31 1.31 7.67
C GLU A 65 11.87 2.68 8.10
N SER A 66 12.93 3.15 7.45
CA SER A 66 13.53 4.45 7.73
C SER A 66 12.58 5.60 7.40
N SER A 67 11.95 5.54 6.23
CA SER A 67 10.95 6.52 5.78
C SER A 67 9.70 6.47 6.66
N TYR A 68 9.25 5.28 7.03
CA TYR A 68 8.14 5.07 7.96
C TYR A 68 8.36 5.78 9.30
N ARG A 69 9.58 5.67 9.84
CA ARG A 69 9.98 6.35 11.08
C ARG A 69 10.07 7.87 10.92
N GLN A 70 10.67 8.33 9.83
CA GLN A 70 10.81 9.77 9.54
C GLN A 70 9.46 10.48 9.38
N LEU A 71 8.47 9.78 8.83
CA LEU A 71 7.11 10.28 8.65
C LEU A 71 6.25 10.21 9.92
N GLY A 72 6.80 9.73 11.04
CA GLY A 72 6.06 9.63 12.31
C GLY A 72 4.94 8.59 12.29
N LEU A 73 4.97 7.61 11.37
CA LEU A 73 3.88 6.64 11.22
C LEU A 73 3.78 5.64 12.38
N ILE A 74 4.79 5.57 13.24
CA ILE A 74 4.77 4.72 14.43
C ILE A 74 3.59 5.09 15.35
N ASP A 75 3.29 6.37 15.51
CA ASP A 75 2.24 6.82 16.41
C ASP A 75 0.84 6.50 15.85
N GLU A 76 0.69 6.48 14.52
CA GLU A 76 -0.58 6.30 13.82
C GLU A 76 -0.88 4.83 13.47
N LEU A 77 0.15 4.10 13.05
CA LEU A 77 0.06 2.75 12.49
C LEU A 77 0.75 1.69 13.36
N GLY A 78 1.51 2.10 14.37
CA GLY A 78 2.27 1.21 15.24
C GLY A 78 3.63 0.82 14.68
N ASP A 79 4.28 -0.18 15.29
CA ASP A 79 5.58 -0.68 14.84
C ASP A 79 5.53 -1.16 13.38
N TYR A 80 6.54 -0.80 12.59
CA TYR A 80 6.61 -1.11 11.17
C TYR A 80 6.45 -2.61 10.88
N ARG A 81 7.12 -3.48 11.64
CA ARG A 81 7.01 -4.94 11.44
C ARG A 81 5.65 -5.46 11.87
N HIS A 82 5.06 -4.88 12.91
CA HIS A 82 3.69 -5.21 13.31
C HIS A 82 2.70 -4.86 12.20
N PHE A 83 2.79 -3.63 11.67
CA PHE A 83 1.95 -3.17 10.57
C PHE A 83 2.08 -4.05 9.33
N GLN A 84 3.31 -4.39 8.92
CA GLN A 84 3.56 -5.27 7.77
C GLN A 84 2.91 -6.66 7.94
N ARG A 85 2.94 -7.23 9.15
CA ARG A 85 2.23 -8.49 9.45
C ARG A 85 0.72 -8.33 9.43
N GLU A 86 0.19 -7.19 9.89
CA GLU A 86 -1.25 -6.90 9.77
C GLU A 86 -1.67 -6.84 8.30
N VAL A 87 -0.89 -6.17 7.44
CA VAL A 87 -1.14 -6.11 6.00
C VAL A 87 -1.07 -7.52 5.39
N GLY A 88 -0.07 -8.31 5.76
CA GLY A 88 0.03 -9.77 5.49
C GLY A 88 -1.28 -10.52 5.74
N LYS A 89 -1.78 -10.35 6.96
CA LYS A 89 -3.00 -11.02 7.41
C LYS A 89 -4.24 -10.51 6.67
N MET A 90 -4.30 -9.22 6.34
CA MET A 90 -5.45 -8.63 5.66
C MET A 90 -5.53 -8.99 4.18
N LEU A 91 -4.39 -9.06 3.49
CA LEU A 91 -4.33 -9.32 2.05
C LEU A 91 -4.31 -10.81 1.72
N LEU A 92 -3.56 -11.60 2.47
CA LEU A 92 -3.24 -13.00 2.13
C LEU A 92 -3.62 -14.00 3.23
N ASN A 93 -4.17 -13.52 4.36
CA ASN A 93 -4.39 -14.32 5.57
C ASN A 93 -3.11 -15.00 6.11
N THR A 94 -1.92 -14.42 5.82
CA THR A 94 -0.62 -14.92 6.32
C THR A 94 -0.09 -14.05 7.47
N PRO A 95 0.58 -14.62 8.48
CA PRO A 95 1.26 -13.83 9.52
C PRO A 95 2.62 -13.28 9.07
N GLU A 96 3.07 -13.58 7.85
CA GLU A 96 4.36 -13.14 7.32
C GLU A 96 4.28 -11.72 6.72
N PRO A 97 5.36 -10.92 6.82
CA PRO A 97 5.45 -9.64 6.13
C PRO A 97 5.38 -9.84 4.62
N ILE A 98 4.86 -8.83 3.92
CA ILE A 98 4.68 -8.87 2.46
C ILE A 98 5.81 -8.11 1.77
N ASP A 99 6.43 -8.75 0.78
CA ASP A 99 7.40 -8.12 -0.12
C ASP A 99 6.73 -7.37 -1.29
N MET A 100 7.43 -6.39 -1.87
CA MET A 100 6.92 -5.63 -3.03
C MET A 100 6.48 -6.49 -4.21
N HIS A 101 7.17 -7.60 -4.47
CA HIS A 101 6.79 -8.54 -5.51
C HIS A 101 5.36 -9.08 -5.35
N ILE A 102 4.92 -9.33 -4.11
CA ILE A 102 3.58 -9.82 -3.85
C ILE A 102 2.55 -8.73 -4.11
N TYR A 103 2.84 -7.47 -3.78
CA TYR A 103 1.98 -6.35 -4.15
C TYR A 103 1.85 -6.21 -5.67
N PHE A 104 2.93 -6.42 -6.44
CA PHE A 104 2.84 -6.43 -7.91
C PHE A 104 1.97 -7.59 -8.41
N VAL A 105 2.08 -8.79 -7.83
CA VAL A 105 1.21 -9.92 -8.20
C VAL A 105 -0.25 -9.59 -7.89
N ILE A 106 -0.57 -9.08 -6.71
CA ILE A 106 -1.94 -8.69 -6.33
C ILE A 106 -2.50 -7.67 -7.33
N SER A 107 -1.70 -6.65 -7.67
CA SER A 107 -2.08 -5.64 -8.64
C SER A 107 -2.30 -6.22 -10.02
N GLN A 108 -1.39 -7.08 -10.52
CA GLN A 108 -1.55 -7.72 -11.83
C GLN A 108 -2.80 -8.60 -11.91
N GLU A 109 -3.07 -9.41 -10.90
CA GLU A 109 -4.25 -10.27 -10.86
C GLU A 109 -5.55 -9.45 -10.85
N HIS A 110 -5.56 -8.31 -10.15
CA HIS A 110 -6.69 -7.38 -10.20
C HIS A 110 -6.93 -6.80 -11.61
N HIS A 111 -5.88 -6.36 -12.31
CA HIS A 111 -5.99 -5.83 -13.66
C HIS A 111 -6.38 -6.91 -14.70
N LYS A 112 -5.88 -8.15 -14.54
CA LYS A 112 -6.31 -9.28 -15.38
C LYS A 112 -7.79 -9.59 -15.18
N ALA A 113 -8.27 -9.64 -13.93
CA ALA A 113 -9.67 -9.88 -13.64
C ALA A 113 -10.57 -8.78 -14.24
N ALA A 114 -10.14 -7.51 -14.16
CA ALA A 114 -10.85 -6.39 -14.77
C ALA A 114 -10.92 -6.49 -16.31
N ASN A 115 -9.85 -6.94 -16.96
CA ASN A 115 -9.78 -7.09 -18.41
C ASN A 115 -10.46 -8.35 -18.95
N THR A 116 -10.79 -9.32 -18.10
CA THR A 116 -11.44 -10.59 -18.53
C THR A 116 -12.98 -10.49 -18.53
N LEU A 117 -13.53 -9.36 -18.09
CA LEU A 117 -14.98 -9.07 -18.07
C LEU A 117 -15.46 -8.27 -19.31
N HIS A 118 -14.63 -8.15 -20.34
CA HIS A 118 -14.95 -7.51 -21.62
C HIS A 118 -14.88 -8.50 -22.78
#